data_AF-A0A7C7L770-F1
#
_entry.id   AF-A0A7C7L770-F1
#
_cell.length_a   1.000
_cell.length_b   1.000
_cell.length_c   1.000
_cell.angle_alpha   90.00
_cell.angle_beta   90.00
_cell.angle_gamma   90.00
#
_symmetry.space_group_name_H-M   'P 1'
#
loop_
_entity.id
_entity.type
_entity.pdbx_description
1 polymer ?
#
loop_
_entity_poly.entity_id
_entity_poly.type
_entity_poly.pdbx_seq_one_letter_code
_entity_poly.pdbx_strand_id
1 'polypeptide(L)'
;MHSLVRFRDLLAFEIIGVGAPIGKGLVGRDAGEAIGIGPFGLKITHMFERILEDADTLILGYMDRLSNISGRDLFKELLEMAIGSGKHVYSLAPVSRSLYLEIFEEADRKGLRIAFPFVSEEELRETPRLSAPIALRKQLLAAGYKVAQIGSEHQSDSDMRSQEARRRGSAVRDHPLRLLRAPVDELHPPLAGLPFRHQARRLHFGGQQHRSRRLHPGHRSGLRGLRQGE
;
A
#
# COMPACT_ATOMS: atom_id res chain seq x y z
N MET A 1 6.32 2.54 3.63
CA MET A 1 6.28 3.39 2.41
C MET A 1 7.65 3.93 2.03
N HIS A 2 8.34 4.71 2.88
CA HIS A 2 9.65 5.32 2.56
C HIS A 2 10.67 4.36 1.92
N SER A 3 10.87 3.16 2.48
CA SER A 3 11.84 2.20 1.94
C SER A 3 11.46 1.66 0.56
N LEU A 4 10.19 1.36 0.31
CA LEU A 4 9.73 0.87 -1.01
C LEU A 4 9.99 1.91 -2.10
N VAL A 5 9.65 3.16 -1.79
CA VAL A 5 9.83 4.28 -2.70
C VAL A 5 11.33 4.57 -2.94
N ARG A 6 12.15 4.53 -1.89
CA ARG A 6 13.60 4.77 -1.97
C ARG A 6 14.34 3.70 -2.77
N PHE A 7 13.92 2.45 -2.66
CA PHE A 7 14.58 1.30 -3.30
C PHE A 7 13.76 0.74 -4.45
N ARG A 8 12.94 1.57 -5.11
CA ARG A 8 12.01 1.11 -6.14
C ARG A 8 12.69 0.37 -7.30
N ASP A 9 13.90 0.78 -7.66
CA ASP A 9 14.65 0.19 -8.78
C ASP A 9 15.21 -1.22 -8.44
N LEU A 10 15.11 -1.63 -7.17
CA LEU A 10 15.50 -2.96 -6.69
C LEU A 10 14.29 -3.90 -6.51
N LEU A 11 13.07 -3.41 -6.74
CA LEU A 11 11.85 -4.19 -6.56
C LEU A 11 11.59 -5.04 -7.81
N ALA A 12 11.10 -6.26 -7.61
CA ALA A 12 10.64 -7.13 -8.69
C ALA A 12 9.25 -6.73 -9.23
N PHE A 13 8.75 -5.55 -8.86
CA PHE A 13 7.46 -5.01 -9.26
C PHE A 13 7.56 -3.50 -9.46
N GLU A 14 6.66 -2.95 -10.26
CA GLU A 14 6.56 -1.52 -10.50
C GLU A 14 5.63 -0.85 -9.47
N ILE A 15 6.05 0.31 -8.96
CA ILE A 15 5.18 1.19 -8.16
C ILE A 15 4.52 2.18 -9.11
N ILE A 16 3.26 1.95 -9.47
CA ILE A 16 2.53 2.83 -10.40
C ILE A 16 1.86 4.04 -9.72
N GLY A 17 1.71 4.01 -8.38
CA GLY A 17 1.03 5.06 -7.65
C GLY A 17 1.28 5.02 -6.15
N VAL A 18 1.13 6.17 -5.49
CA VAL A 18 1.29 6.32 -4.04
C VAL A 18 0.05 6.99 -3.47
N GLY A 19 -0.67 6.26 -2.60
CA GLY A 19 -1.82 6.77 -1.89
C GLY A 19 -1.45 7.34 -0.52
N ALA A 20 -2.01 8.49 -0.16
CA ALA A 20 -1.92 9.04 1.19
C ALA A 20 -3.24 9.68 1.62
N PRO A 21 -3.66 9.54 2.89
CA PRO A 21 -4.84 10.22 3.40
C PRO A 21 -4.64 11.74 3.37
N ILE A 22 -5.77 12.45 3.28
CA ILE A 22 -5.81 13.92 3.34
C ILE A 22 -5.34 14.40 4.73
N GLY A 23 -4.68 15.56 4.79
CA GLY A 23 -4.30 16.23 6.05
C GLY A 23 -2.81 16.27 6.37
N LYS A 24 -1.97 15.50 5.64
CA LYS A 24 -0.49 15.51 5.85
C LYS A 24 0.28 16.45 4.92
N GLY A 25 -0.41 17.19 4.03
CA GLY A 25 0.24 18.06 3.04
C GLY A 25 1.13 17.31 2.03
N LEU A 26 0.91 16.00 1.87
CA LEU A 26 1.68 15.16 0.93
C LEU A 26 0.99 15.01 -0.43
N VAL A 27 -0.34 15.07 -0.45
CA VAL A 27 -1.14 14.96 -1.68
C VAL A 27 -0.71 16.03 -2.68
N GLY A 28 -0.49 15.62 -3.92
CA GLY A 28 -0.02 16.47 -5.03
C GLY A 28 1.51 16.57 -5.15
N ARG A 29 2.26 16.21 -4.11
CA ARG A 29 3.73 16.20 -4.16
C ARG A 29 4.24 14.95 -4.87
N ASP A 30 5.44 15.04 -5.42
CA ASP A 30 6.18 13.85 -5.85
C ASP A 30 6.60 13.04 -4.62
N ALA A 31 6.46 11.72 -4.68
CA ALA A 31 6.78 10.83 -3.58
C ALA A 31 8.27 10.87 -3.21
N GLY A 32 9.15 11.24 -4.14
CA GLY A 32 10.59 11.35 -3.92
C GLY A 32 11.00 12.62 -3.23
N GLU A 33 10.39 13.73 -3.64
CA GLU A 33 10.48 14.99 -2.91
C GLU A 33 9.92 14.87 -1.50
N ALA A 34 8.82 14.12 -1.32
CA ALA A 34 8.22 13.88 -0.01
C ALA A 34 9.17 13.14 0.95
N ILE A 35 10.12 12.35 0.43
CA ILE A 35 11.10 11.59 1.24
C ILE A 35 12.54 12.11 1.11
N GLY A 36 12.74 13.25 0.46
CA GLY A 36 14.03 13.95 0.37
C GLY A 36 15.05 13.32 -0.60
N ILE A 37 14.63 12.58 -1.62
CA ILE A 37 15.55 11.95 -2.61
C ILE A 37 15.43 12.52 -4.04
N GLY A 38 14.74 13.66 -4.19
CA GLY A 38 14.47 14.29 -5.49
C GLY A 38 13.25 13.69 -6.20
N PRO A 39 12.69 14.37 -7.22
CA PRO A 39 11.48 13.93 -7.90
C PRO A 39 11.75 12.73 -8.82
N PHE A 40 10.79 11.81 -8.92
CA PHE A 40 10.91 10.67 -9.84
C PHE A 40 9.61 10.26 -10.54
N GLY A 41 8.64 11.18 -10.58
CA GLY A 41 7.45 11.09 -11.42
C GLY A 41 6.24 10.42 -10.78
N LEU A 42 6.27 10.09 -9.48
CA LEU A 42 5.15 9.44 -8.79
C LEU A 42 4.44 10.45 -7.89
N LYS A 43 3.33 10.98 -8.36
CA LYS A 43 2.51 11.90 -7.57
C LYS A 43 1.74 11.16 -6.48
N ILE A 44 1.79 11.70 -5.27
CA ILE A 44 0.97 11.23 -4.15
C ILE A 44 -0.47 11.70 -4.36
N THR A 45 -1.45 10.80 -4.27
CA THR A 45 -2.88 11.12 -4.40
C THR A 45 -3.68 10.56 -3.22
N HIS A 46 -4.88 11.10 -3.02
CA HIS A 46 -5.88 10.60 -2.06
C HIS A 46 -6.99 9.78 -2.75
N MET A 47 -6.98 9.73 -4.09
CA MET A 47 -7.93 8.96 -4.89
C MET A 47 -7.39 7.53 -5.06
N PHE A 48 -7.67 6.67 -4.08
CA PHE A 48 -7.16 5.29 -4.06
C PHE A 48 -7.75 4.45 -5.19
N GLU A 49 -9.02 4.67 -5.52
CA GLU A 49 -9.75 3.98 -6.60
C GLU A 49 -9.01 4.12 -7.93
N ARG A 50 -8.57 5.34 -8.25
CA ARG A 50 -7.82 5.63 -9.48
C ARG A 50 -6.46 4.93 -9.51
N ILE A 51 -5.78 4.79 -8.37
CA ILE A 51 -4.53 4.02 -8.33
C ILE A 51 -4.83 2.53 -8.57
N LEU A 52 -5.93 2.03 -8.01
CA LEU A 52 -6.30 0.63 -8.10
C LEU A 52 -6.76 0.22 -9.50
N GLU A 53 -7.30 1.13 -10.32
CA GLU A 53 -7.70 0.84 -11.70
C GLU A 53 -6.59 0.10 -12.48
N ASP A 54 -5.38 0.65 -12.45
CA ASP A 54 -4.23 0.15 -13.21
C ASP A 54 -3.34 -0.81 -12.40
N ALA A 55 -3.51 -0.92 -11.08
CA ALA A 55 -2.65 -1.76 -10.23
C ALA A 55 -3.19 -3.19 -10.13
N ASP A 56 -2.32 -4.20 -10.00
CA ASP A 56 -2.75 -5.57 -9.67
C ASP A 56 -2.75 -5.84 -8.15
N THR A 57 -1.99 -5.06 -7.38
CA THR A 57 -1.77 -5.27 -5.94
C THR A 57 -1.73 -3.94 -5.18
N LEU A 58 -2.44 -3.88 -4.05
CA LEU A 58 -2.32 -2.81 -3.07
C LEU A 58 -1.29 -3.17 -2.00
N ILE A 59 -0.31 -2.29 -1.75
CA ILE A 59 0.62 -2.44 -0.64
C ILE A 59 0.22 -1.50 0.51
N LEU A 60 -0.14 -2.06 1.66
CA LEU A 60 -0.55 -1.32 2.84
C LEU A 60 0.64 -1.10 3.79
N GLY A 61 0.91 0.16 4.12
CA GLY A 61 1.84 0.50 5.19
C GLY A 61 1.25 0.33 6.59
N TYR A 62 1.98 0.73 7.62
CA TYR A 62 1.46 0.80 8.99
C TYR A 62 0.39 1.88 9.11
N MET A 63 -0.84 1.49 9.46
CA MET A 63 -2.01 2.38 9.49
C MET A 63 -2.57 2.65 10.89
N ASP A 64 -2.08 1.98 11.92
CA ASP A 64 -2.64 2.04 13.29
C ASP A 64 -2.79 3.47 13.80
N ARG A 65 -1.77 4.32 13.59
CA ARG A 65 -1.82 5.74 14.00
C ARG A 65 -2.87 6.53 13.23
N LEU A 66 -3.04 6.24 11.94
CA LEU A 66 -4.01 6.94 11.10
C LEU A 66 -5.44 6.57 11.50
N SER A 67 -5.72 5.27 11.67
CA SER A 67 -7.04 4.79 12.11
C SER A 67 -7.45 5.39 13.45
N ASN A 68 -6.50 5.48 14.40
CA ASN A 68 -6.73 6.09 15.70
C ASN A 68 -7.05 7.60 15.61
N ILE A 69 -6.37 8.34 14.73
CA ILE A 69 -6.60 9.78 14.56
C ILE A 69 -7.96 10.03 13.89
N SER A 70 -8.35 9.22 12.91
CA SER A 70 -9.61 9.41 12.20
C SER A 70 -10.83 8.83 12.92
N GLY A 71 -10.64 8.00 13.96
CA GLY A 71 -11.73 7.26 14.59
C GLY A 71 -12.43 6.29 13.63
N ARG A 72 -11.71 5.84 12.59
CA ARG A 72 -12.21 4.99 11.51
C ARG A 72 -11.24 3.84 11.29
N ASP A 73 -11.73 2.67 10.95
CA ASP A 73 -10.88 1.56 10.54
C ASP A 73 -10.47 1.72 9.08
N LEU A 74 -9.54 2.65 8.82
CA LEU A 74 -8.99 2.90 7.49
C LEU A 74 -8.35 1.66 6.87
N PHE A 75 -7.85 0.75 7.71
CA PHE A 75 -7.24 -0.48 7.25
C PHE A 75 -8.31 -1.40 6.63
N LYS A 76 -9.45 -1.59 7.33
CA LYS A 76 -10.61 -2.31 6.81
C LYS A 76 -11.14 -1.70 5.51
N GLU A 77 -11.33 -0.38 5.48
CA GLU A 77 -11.87 0.33 4.30
C GLU A 77 -11.01 0.10 3.05
N LEU A 78 -9.68 0.16 3.19
CA LEU A 78 -8.75 -0.07 2.09
C LEU A 78 -8.69 -1.55 1.67
N LEU A 79 -8.83 -2.48 2.63
CA LEU A 79 -8.98 -3.90 2.32
C LEU A 79 -10.23 -4.18 1.49
N GLU A 80 -11.40 -3.68 1.93
CA GLU A 80 -12.67 -3.82 1.22
C GLU A 80 -12.58 -3.22 -0.18
N MET A 81 -11.99 -2.03 -0.32
CA MET A 81 -11.80 -1.38 -1.62
C MET A 81 -10.94 -2.20 -2.57
N ALA A 82 -9.81 -2.74 -2.11
CA ALA A 82 -8.89 -3.52 -2.94
C ALA A 82 -9.50 -4.87 -3.37
N ILE A 83 -10.06 -5.61 -2.43
CA ILE A 83 -10.70 -6.92 -2.70
C ILE A 83 -11.95 -6.73 -3.56
N GLY A 84 -12.76 -5.71 -3.27
CA GLY A 84 -13.91 -5.30 -4.08
C GLY A 84 -13.52 -5.05 -5.53
N SER A 85 -12.39 -4.39 -5.75
CA SER A 85 -11.81 -4.05 -7.06
C SER A 85 -11.03 -5.19 -7.73
N GLY A 86 -11.00 -6.39 -7.15
CA GLY A 86 -10.34 -7.54 -7.75
C GLY A 86 -8.81 -7.53 -7.61
N LYS A 87 -8.26 -6.86 -6.59
CA LYS A 87 -6.81 -6.65 -6.44
C LYS A 87 -6.24 -7.50 -5.31
N HIS A 88 -4.98 -7.91 -5.43
CA HIS A 88 -4.26 -8.51 -4.32
C HIS A 88 -3.91 -7.47 -3.25
N VAL A 89 -3.64 -7.90 -2.03
CA VAL A 89 -3.18 -7.03 -0.95
C VAL A 89 -1.92 -7.60 -0.31
N TYR A 90 -0.92 -6.74 -0.11
CA TYR A 90 0.25 -7.01 0.71
C TYR A 90 0.35 -5.98 1.84
N SER A 91 0.18 -6.40 3.08
CA SER A 91 0.30 -5.54 4.25
C SER A 91 1.69 -5.63 4.86
N LEU A 92 2.29 -4.50 5.24
CA LEU A 92 3.55 -4.47 6.01
C LEU A 92 3.36 -4.81 7.49
N ALA A 93 2.11 -4.89 7.95
CA ALA A 93 1.73 -5.31 9.28
C ALA A 93 0.93 -6.63 9.23
N PRO A 94 0.98 -7.46 10.29
CA PRO A 94 0.13 -8.65 10.38
C PRO A 94 -1.35 -8.31 10.20
N VAL A 95 -2.09 -9.19 9.52
CA VAL A 95 -3.53 -9.02 9.28
C VAL A 95 -4.28 -10.15 9.96
N SER A 96 -5.13 -9.81 10.94
CA SER A 96 -5.98 -10.78 11.62
C SER A 96 -7.10 -11.23 10.68
N ARG A 97 -7.13 -12.52 10.36
CA ARG A 97 -8.21 -13.14 9.58
C ARG A 97 -9.53 -13.15 10.35
N SER A 98 -9.48 -13.42 11.65
CA SER A 98 -10.64 -13.41 12.54
C SER A 98 -11.32 -12.04 12.62
N LEU A 99 -10.55 -10.95 12.61
CA LEU A 99 -11.10 -9.59 12.62
C LEU A 99 -11.76 -9.19 11.29
N TYR A 100 -11.28 -9.74 10.17
CA TYR A 100 -11.70 -9.36 8.82
C TYR A 100 -12.25 -10.55 8.01
N LEU A 101 -12.98 -11.46 8.68
CA LEU A 101 -13.38 -12.75 8.11
C LEU A 101 -14.07 -12.63 6.74
N GLU A 102 -15.08 -11.77 6.62
CA GLU A 102 -15.87 -11.58 5.40
C GLU A 102 -15.00 -11.14 4.21
N ILE A 103 -13.98 -10.31 4.45
CA ILE A 103 -13.05 -9.81 3.43
C ILE A 103 -12.14 -10.95 2.95
N PHE A 104 -11.66 -11.80 3.86
CA PHE A 104 -10.86 -12.96 3.49
C PHE A 104 -11.67 -13.98 2.70
N GLU A 105 -12.92 -14.24 3.10
CA GLU A 105 -13.81 -15.13 2.36
C GLU A 105 -14.12 -14.60 0.96
N GLU A 106 -14.30 -13.28 0.81
CA GLU A 106 -14.43 -12.65 -0.51
C GLU A 106 -13.15 -12.79 -1.35
N ALA A 107 -11.99 -12.54 -0.75
CA ALA A 107 -10.70 -12.70 -1.42
C ALA A 107 -10.52 -14.15 -1.92
N ASP A 108 -10.83 -15.14 -1.06
CA ASP A 108 -10.73 -16.57 -1.40
C ASP A 108 -11.67 -16.93 -2.56
N ARG A 109 -12.93 -16.47 -2.53
CA ARG A 109 -13.88 -16.68 -3.64
C ARG A 109 -13.41 -16.09 -4.96
N LYS A 110 -12.71 -14.96 -4.93
CA LYS A 110 -12.17 -14.28 -6.11
C LYS A 110 -10.79 -14.80 -6.53
N GLY A 111 -10.18 -15.72 -5.79
CA GLY A 111 -8.81 -16.19 -6.03
C GLY A 111 -7.74 -15.10 -5.77
N LEU A 112 -8.07 -14.10 -4.96
CA LEU A 112 -7.17 -13.03 -4.56
C LEU A 112 -6.34 -13.46 -3.34
N ARG A 113 -5.33 -12.66 -3.00
CA ARG A 113 -4.41 -12.96 -1.90
C ARG A 113 -4.30 -11.74 -1.00
N ILE A 114 -4.45 -11.97 0.30
CA ILE A 114 -4.09 -11.01 1.35
C ILE A 114 -2.88 -11.62 2.06
N ALA A 115 -1.71 -11.00 1.89
CA ALA A 115 -0.45 -11.46 2.44
C ALA A 115 0.17 -10.40 3.34
N PHE A 116 1.03 -10.83 4.25
CA PHE A 116 1.83 -9.97 5.11
C PHE A 116 3.14 -10.68 5.46
N PRO A 117 4.23 -9.96 5.80
CA PRO A 117 5.45 -10.60 6.21
C PRO A 117 5.21 -11.35 7.51
N PHE A 118 5.54 -12.63 7.50
CA PHE A 118 5.58 -13.48 8.68
C PHE A 118 6.98 -14.08 8.76
N VAL A 119 7.58 -14.02 9.94
CA VAL A 119 8.83 -14.71 10.23
C VAL A 119 8.54 -15.66 11.37
N SER A 120 8.74 -16.96 11.15
CA SER A 120 8.51 -17.97 12.17
C SER A 120 9.54 -17.84 13.30
N GLU A 121 9.24 -18.41 14.47
CA GLU A 121 10.25 -18.47 15.55
C GLU A 121 11.50 -19.24 15.12
N GLU A 122 11.34 -20.27 14.29
CA GLU A 122 12.44 -21.07 13.75
C GLU A 122 13.30 -20.23 12.80
N GLU A 123 12.69 -19.51 11.86
CA GLU A 123 13.38 -18.57 10.97
C GLU A 123 14.09 -17.47 11.79
N LEU A 124 13.52 -16.99 12.88
CA LEU A 124 14.16 -16.04 13.79
C LEU A 124 15.34 -16.63 14.59
N ARG A 125 15.37 -17.95 14.80
CA ARG A 125 16.49 -18.67 15.44
C ARG A 125 17.59 -18.96 14.43
N GLU A 126 17.24 -19.31 13.20
CA GLU A 126 18.16 -19.64 12.12
C GLU A 126 18.76 -18.41 11.43
N THR A 127 18.03 -17.30 11.39
CA THR A 127 18.56 -16.03 10.90
C THR A 127 19.58 -15.53 11.92
N PRO A 128 20.89 -15.43 11.59
CA PRO A 128 21.89 -14.90 12.52
C PRO A 128 21.51 -13.45 12.86
N ARG A 129 20.86 -13.29 14.01
CA ARG A 129 20.17 -12.08 14.46
C ARG A 129 21.08 -10.88 14.30
N LEU A 130 20.78 -10.00 13.34
CA LEU A 130 21.32 -8.64 13.24
C LEU A 130 22.86 -8.52 13.17
N SER A 131 23.59 -9.63 13.17
CA SER A 131 25.05 -9.64 13.12
C SER A 131 25.54 -9.47 11.70
N ALA A 132 24.77 -9.84 10.67
CA ALA A 132 25.16 -9.67 9.27
C ALA A 132 25.29 -8.18 8.86
N PRO A 133 24.31 -7.29 9.14
CA PRO A 133 24.49 -5.86 8.89
C PRO A 133 25.64 -5.24 9.70
N ILE A 134 25.83 -5.68 10.96
CA ILE A 134 26.90 -5.19 11.83
C ILE A 134 28.28 -5.70 11.35
N ALA A 135 28.38 -6.96 10.92
CA ALA A 135 29.59 -7.58 10.42
C ALA A 135 30.00 -7.00 9.06
N LEU A 136 29.03 -6.82 8.15
CA LEU A 136 29.24 -6.16 6.87
C LEU A 136 29.70 -4.71 7.07
N ARG A 137 29.05 -3.97 7.99
CA ARG A 137 29.49 -2.63 8.35
C ARG A 137 30.93 -2.62 8.88
N LYS A 138 31.30 -3.56 9.76
CA LYS A 138 32.67 -3.69 10.27
C LYS A 138 33.67 -3.96 9.14
N GLN A 139 33.34 -4.86 8.20
CA GLN A 139 34.20 -5.16 7.04
C GLN A 139 34.39 -3.94 6.13
N LEU A 140 33.31 -3.23 5.81
CA LEU A 140 33.37 -2.03 4.97
C LEU A 140 34.14 -0.89 5.63
N LEU A 141 33.98 -0.68 6.94
CA LEU A 141 34.78 0.29 7.69
C LEU A 141 36.26 -0.09 7.72
N ALA A 142 36.59 -1.37 7.91
CA ALA A 142 37.97 -1.85 7.88
C ALA A 142 38.64 -1.68 6.50
N ALA A 143 37.86 -1.73 5.42
CA ALA A 143 38.32 -1.47 4.06
C ALA A 143 38.35 0.03 3.69
N GLY A 144 38.13 0.94 4.64
CA GLY A 144 38.24 2.39 4.43
C GLY A 144 37.01 3.06 3.82
N TYR A 145 35.89 2.34 3.67
CA TYR A 145 34.65 2.94 3.18
C TYR A 145 33.97 3.77 4.27
N LYS A 146 33.37 4.90 3.86
CA LYS A 146 32.48 5.69 4.72
C LYS A 146 31.09 5.08 4.68
N VAL A 147 30.70 4.36 5.73
CA VAL A 147 29.41 3.65 5.79
C VAL A 147 28.47 4.34 6.78
N ALA A 148 27.31 4.77 6.27
CA ALA A 148 26.18 5.18 7.10
C ALA A 148 25.28 3.96 7.38
N GLN A 149 24.91 3.76 8.65
CA GLN A 149 23.92 2.75 9.01
C GLN A 149 22.57 3.43 9.17
N ILE A 150 21.60 3.03 8.34
CA ILE A 150 20.21 3.41 8.53
C ILE A 150 19.62 2.30 9.40
N GLY A 151 19.50 2.57 10.70
CA GLY A 151 18.68 1.72 11.57
C GLY A 151 17.26 1.68 11.01
N SER A 152 16.55 0.57 11.19
CA SER A 152 15.10 0.59 11.12
C SER A 152 14.60 1.38 12.34
N GLU A 153 14.76 2.69 12.31
CA GLU A 153 14.06 3.55 13.25
C GLU A 153 12.57 3.30 13.03
N HIS A 154 11.91 2.77 14.06
CA HIS A 154 10.51 3.06 14.26
C HIS A 154 10.36 4.58 14.15
N GLN A 155 9.65 5.03 13.11
CA GLN A 155 9.19 6.41 13.03
C GLN A 155 8.47 6.73 14.35
N SER A 156 8.78 7.82 15.06
CA SER A 156 8.88 9.17 14.52
C SER A 156 9.42 10.19 15.54
N ASP A 157 10.06 11.26 15.07
CA ASP A 157 10.34 12.50 15.84
C ASP A 157 9.10 13.06 16.58
N SER A 158 7.88 12.73 16.15
CA SER A 158 6.66 13.06 16.89
C SER A 158 6.57 12.36 18.25
N ASP A 159 7.16 11.17 18.42
CA ASP A 159 7.18 10.47 19.71
C ASP A 159 8.11 11.16 20.70
N MET A 160 9.23 11.73 20.23
CA MET A 160 10.15 12.46 21.09
C MET A 160 9.51 13.77 21.57
N ARG A 161 8.84 14.52 20.67
CA ARG A 161 8.09 15.73 21.04
C ARG A 161 6.88 15.44 21.93
N SER A 162 6.17 14.33 21.70
CA SER A 162 5.06 13.91 22.55
C SER A 162 5.51 13.37 23.93
N GLN A 163 6.64 12.68 24.02
CA GLN A 163 7.22 12.28 25.31
C GLN A 163 7.77 13.46 26.09
N GLU A 164 8.38 14.44 25.43
CA GLU A 164 8.89 15.65 26.07
C GLU A 164 7.74 16.57 26.54
N ALA A 165 6.64 16.65 25.79
CA ALA A 165 5.41 17.31 26.23
C ALA A 165 4.76 16.59 27.43
N ARG A 166 4.73 15.26 27.45
CA ARG A 166 4.23 14.47 28.60
C ARG A 166 5.12 14.60 29.84
N ARG A 167 6.44 14.74 29.68
CA ARG A 167 7.37 15.00 30.79
C ARG A 167 7.17 16.38 31.43
N ARG A 168 6.70 17.37 30.66
CA ARG A 168 6.45 18.73 31.17
C ARG A 168 5.06 18.92 31.76
N GLY A 169 4.16 17.96 31.64
CA GLY A 169 2.82 18.07 32.22
C GLY A 169 2.14 16.72 32.38
N SER A 170 2.37 16.03 33.49
CA SER A 170 1.38 15.09 34.02
C SER A 170 1.70 14.71 35.46
N ALA A 171 1.02 15.39 36.40
CA ALA A 171 0.58 14.75 37.62
C ALA A 171 -0.46 13.68 37.24
N VAL A 172 -0.33 12.51 37.87
CA VAL A 172 -0.86 11.21 37.47
C VAL A 172 -2.37 11.05 37.71
N ARG A 173 -3.06 10.41 36.77
CA ARG A 173 -4.14 9.44 37.07
C ARG A 173 -3.97 8.22 36.17
N ASP A 174 -3.64 7.10 36.80
CA ASP A 174 -3.45 5.80 36.17
C ASP A 174 -4.80 5.15 35.83
N HIS A 175 -4.94 4.69 34.60
CA HIS A 175 -5.87 3.61 34.24
C HIS A 175 -5.09 2.51 33.52
N PRO A 176 -5.25 1.23 33.91
CA PRO A 176 -4.49 0.14 33.32
C PRO A 176 -5.10 -0.29 31.98
N LEU A 177 -4.33 -0.14 30.90
CA LEU A 177 -4.62 -0.77 29.61
C LEU A 177 -4.23 -2.26 29.68
N ARG A 178 -5.22 -3.14 29.53
CA ARG A 178 -5.01 -4.58 29.29
C ARG A 178 -4.54 -4.79 27.85
N LEU A 179 -3.31 -5.27 27.67
CA LEU A 179 -2.84 -5.88 26.43
C LEU A 179 -3.54 -7.24 26.25
N LEU A 180 -4.43 -7.35 25.27
CA LEU A 180 -4.94 -8.63 24.79
C LEU A 180 -3.85 -9.25 23.89
N ARG A 181 -3.26 -10.36 24.33
CA ARG A 181 -2.49 -11.26 23.47
C ARG A 181 -3.48 -12.04 22.61
N ALA A 182 -3.34 -11.96 21.28
CA ALA A 182 -4.03 -12.88 20.38
C ALA A 182 -3.44 -14.30 20.56
N PRO A 183 -4.27 -15.37 20.53
CA PRO A 183 -3.79 -16.74 20.57
C PRO A 183 -2.99 -17.08 19.30
N VAL A 184 -1.92 -17.86 19.49
CA VAL A 184 -0.93 -18.23 18.45
C VAL A 184 -1.46 -19.30 17.48
N ASP A 185 -2.65 -19.85 17.73
CA ASP A 185 -3.21 -21.00 17.01
C ASP A 185 -3.84 -20.67 15.64
N GLU A 186 -3.87 -19.40 15.20
CA GLU A 186 -4.44 -18.98 13.89
C GLU A 186 -3.40 -18.85 12.76
N LEU A 187 -2.15 -19.26 12.98
CA LEU A 187 -1.11 -19.20 11.96
C LEU A 187 -1.19 -20.40 11.02
N HIS A 188 -1.99 -20.29 9.96
CA HIS A 188 -1.85 -21.17 8.80
C HIS A 188 -0.43 -21.00 8.22
N PRO A 189 0.30 -22.10 7.93
CA PRO A 189 1.62 -21.98 7.32
C PRO A 189 1.50 -21.27 5.97
N PRO A 190 2.46 -20.40 5.60
CA PRO A 190 2.53 -19.91 4.23
C PRO A 190 2.64 -21.12 3.31
N LEU A 191 1.71 -21.25 2.36
CA LEU A 191 1.82 -22.23 1.28
C LEU A 191 3.07 -21.89 0.46
N ALA A 192 4.20 -22.50 0.83
CA ALA A 192 5.46 -22.36 0.13
C ALA A 192 5.31 -22.89 -1.31
N GLY A 193 5.70 -22.08 -2.29
CA GLY A 193 6.16 -22.62 -3.58
C GLY A 193 5.17 -22.70 -4.73
N LEU A 194 4.39 -21.65 -5.03
CA LEU A 194 3.83 -21.49 -6.39
C LEU A 194 4.43 -20.26 -7.08
N PRO A 195 5.18 -20.43 -8.18
CA PRO A 195 5.73 -19.31 -8.93
C PRO A 195 4.60 -18.46 -9.50
N PHE A 196 4.76 -17.13 -9.42
CA PHE A 196 3.99 -16.16 -10.19
C PHE A 196 4.14 -16.47 -11.68
N ARG A 197 3.26 -17.31 -12.24
CA ARG A 197 3.12 -17.44 -13.69
C ARG A 197 2.19 -16.31 -14.14
N HIS A 198 2.79 -15.28 -14.73
CA HIS A 198 2.07 -14.34 -15.58
C HIS A 198 1.30 -15.13 -16.66
N GLN A 199 0.01 -15.34 -16.48
CA GLN A 199 -0.88 -15.63 -17.60
C GLN A 199 -1.24 -14.31 -18.27
N ALA A 200 -0.37 -13.85 -19.16
CA ALA A 200 -0.77 -12.90 -20.19
C ALA A 200 -1.71 -13.62 -21.15
N ARG A 201 -3.01 -13.65 -20.85
CA ARG A 201 -4.03 -14.02 -21.83
C ARG A 201 -4.13 -12.89 -22.85
N ARG A 202 -3.42 -13.02 -23.98
CA ARG A 202 -3.80 -12.33 -25.22
C ARG A 202 -5.18 -12.84 -25.62
N LEU A 203 -6.21 -12.05 -25.36
CA LEU A 203 -7.52 -12.22 -25.99
C LEU A 203 -7.35 -11.89 -27.48
N HIS A 204 -7.22 -12.91 -28.31
CA HIS A 204 -7.49 -12.81 -29.74
C HIS A 204 -8.99 -12.58 -29.93
N PHE A 205 -9.40 -11.34 -30.18
CA PHE A 205 -10.68 -11.07 -30.81
C PHE A 205 -10.55 -11.39 -32.30
N GLY A 206 -10.88 -12.64 -32.64
CA GLY A 206 -11.16 -13.05 -34.02
C GLY A 206 -12.43 -12.37 -34.50
N GLY A 207 -12.34 -11.74 -35.67
CA GLY A 207 -13.44 -11.00 -36.28
C GLY A 207 -14.62 -11.88 -36.70
N GLN A 208 -15.81 -11.29 -36.67
CA GLN A 208 -16.88 -11.64 -37.58
C GLN A 208 -17.22 -10.42 -38.44
N GLN A 209 -16.97 -10.57 -39.74
CA GLN A 209 -17.54 -9.74 -40.78
C GLN A 209 -19.05 -10.00 -40.81
N HIS A 210 -19.86 -8.94 -40.70
CA HIS A 210 -21.23 -8.98 -41.22
C HIS A 210 -21.49 -7.79 -42.13
N ARG A 211 -22.01 -8.14 -43.30
CA ARG A 211 -22.25 -7.33 -44.48
C ARG A 211 -23.29 -6.23 -44.25
N SER A 212 -22.97 -5.06 -44.79
CA SER A 212 -23.79 -4.18 -45.63
C SER A 212 -25.31 -4.12 -45.40
N ARG A 213 -25.79 -2.97 -44.95
CA ARG A 213 -27.01 -2.34 -45.49
C ARG A 213 -26.82 -0.83 -45.64
N ARG A 214 -26.83 -0.38 -46.90
CA ARG A 214 -27.04 1.02 -47.30
C ARG A 214 -28.45 1.44 -46.91
N LEU A 215 -28.62 2.64 -46.35
CA LEU A 215 -29.77 3.52 -46.60
C LEU A 215 -29.34 5.00 -46.45
N HIS A 216 -30.04 5.85 -47.22
CA HIS A 216 -29.75 7.18 -47.74
C HIS A 216 -29.43 8.35 -46.81
N PRO A 217 -28.84 9.45 -47.35
CA PRO A 217 -28.73 10.75 -46.69
C PRO A 217 -30.03 11.55 -46.85
N GLY A 218 -30.63 11.96 -45.73
CA GLY A 218 -31.76 12.88 -45.67
C GLY A 218 -31.30 14.29 -45.34
N HIS A 219 -31.33 15.17 -46.34
CA HIS A 219 -31.38 16.62 -46.19
C HIS A 219 -32.40 17.05 -45.12
N ARG A 220 -32.02 18.01 -44.26
CA ARG A 220 -32.94 19.08 -43.82
C ARG A 220 -32.16 20.33 -43.41
N SER A 221 -32.29 21.31 -44.28
CA SER A 221 -32.05 22.74 -44.12
C SER A 221 -33.13 23.40 -43.26
N GLY A 222 -32.77 24.48 -42.57
CA GLY A 222 -33.68 25.46 -41.97
C GLY A 222 -33.73 25.37 -40.44
N LEU A 223 -33.77 26.44 -39.65
CA LEU A 223 -34.07 27.84 -39.92
C LEU A 223 -33.51 28.72 -38.79
N ARG A 224 -33.27 29.98 -39.15
CA ARG A 224 -33.08 31.17 -38.32
C ARG A 224 -34.03 31.24 -37.11
N GLY A 225 -33.53 31.83 -36.03
CA GLY A 225 -34.34 32.40 -34.96
C GLY A 225 -33.54 33.43 -34.16
N LEU A 226 -33.47 34.66 -34.68
CA LEU A 226 -33.13 35.88 -33.96
C LEU A 226 -34.24 36.18 -32.93
N ARG A 227 -33.89 36.56 -31.70
CA ARG A 227 -34.61 37.59 -30.93
C ARG A 227 -33.65 38.37 -30.02
N GLN A 228 -33.55 39.66 -30.33
CA GLN A 228 -33.20 40.77 -29.43
C GLN A 228 -34.51 41.43 -28.94
N GLY A 229 -34.43 42.14 -27.81
CA GLY A 229 -35.47 43.05 -27.27
C GLY A 229 -36.35 42.39 -26.21
N GLU A 230 -36.56 42.93 -25.01
CA GLU A 230 -36.35 44.29 -24.44
C GLU A 230 -35.77 44.22 -23.02
#